data_AF-A0AAW2XQH4-F1
#
_entry.id   AF-A0AAW2XQH4-F1
#
_cell.length_a   1.000
_cell.length_b   1.000
_cell.length_c   1.000
_cell.angle_alpha   90.00
_cell.angle_beta   90.00
_cell.angle_gamma   90.00
#
_symmetry.space_group_name_H-M   'P 1'
#
loop_
_entity.id
_entity.type
_entity.pdbx_description
1 polymer ?
#
loop_
_entity_poly.entity_id
_entity_poly.type
_entity_poly.pdbx_seq_one_letter_code
_entity_poly.pdbx_strand_id
1 'polypeptide(L)' 'MFFRPITLYWTGDPSKVAHLKALEGANERLRLFQANLIEEGSFDAAIDGCDGVFHTASPVILDNYNDPQ' A
#
# COMPACT_ATOMS: atom_id res chain seq x y z
N MET A 1 -12.76 -19.46 -2.94
CA MET A 1 -11.41 -18.91 -2.74
C MET A 1 -11.59 -17.48 -2.25
N PHE A 2 -11.51 -17.24 -0.93
CA PHE A 2 -11.68 -15.91 -0.36
C PHE A 2 -10.30 -15.25 -0.29
N PHE A 3 -10.04 -14.25 -1.11
CA PHE A 3 -8.84 -13.44 -0.99
C PHE A 3 -8.90 -12.69 0.35
N ARG A 4 -7.92 -12.96 1.22
CA ARG A 4 -7.70 -12.28 2.51
C ARG A 4 -7.41 -10.79 2.30
N PRO A 5 -7.55 -9.96 3.35
CA PRO A 5 -7.51 -8.50 3.25
C PRO A 5 -6.32 -7.96 2.45
N ILE A 6 -6.59 -6.93 1.65
CA ILE A 6 -5.57 -6.20 0.89
C ILE A 6 -4.85 -5.28 1.89
N THR A 7 -3.53 -5.47 2.02
CA THR A 7 -2.68 -4.62 2.86
C THR A 7 -2.03 -3.53 2.02
N LEU A 8 -2.24 -2.28 2.41
CA LEU A 8 -1.69 -1.10 1.74
C LEU A 8 -0.82 -0.28 2.69
N TYR A 9 0.33 0.18 2.17
CA TYR A 9 1.33 0.98 2.88
C TYR A 9 0.92 2.45 2.90
N TRP A 10 1.26 3.15 3.97
CA TRP A 10 0.95 4.56 4.09
C TRP A 10 1.84 5.28 5.11
N THR A 11 2.24 6.51 4.80
CA THR A 11 3.22 7.32 5.56
C THR A 11 2.61 8.12 6.72
N GLY A 12 1.39 7.83 7.17
CA GLY A 12 0.74 8.58 8.25
C GLY A 12 -0.03 9.86 7.84
N ASP A 13 -0.12 10.20 6.54
CA ASP A 13 -0.96 11.29 5.98
C ASP A 13 -2.34 10.88 5.40
N PRO A 14 -3.48 11.07 6.09
CA PRO A 14 -4.73 10.37 5.73
C PRO A 14 -5.27 10.73 4.35
N SER A 15 -4.86 11.89 3.83
CA SER A 15 -5.20 12.36 2.49
C SER A 15 -4.72 11.40 1.40
N LYS A 16 -3.54 10.79 1.58
CA LYS A 16 -2.93 9.88 0.60
C LYS A 16 -3.65 8.55 0.46
N VAL A 17 -4.50 8.18 1.40
CA VAL A 17 -5.25 6.91 1.41
C VAL A 17 -6.76 7.10 1.37
N ALA A 18 -7.24 8.35 1.33
CA ALA A 18 -8.66 8.65 1.31
C ALA A 18 -9.38 7.97 0.14
N HIS A 19 -8.75 7.95 -1.04
CA HIS A 19 -9.29 7.29 -2.23
C HIS A 19 -9.40 5.76 -2.07
N LEU A 20 -8.48 5.12 -1.35
CA LEU A 20 -8.54 3.67 -1.08
C LEU A 20 -9.69 3.33 -0.12
N LYS A 21 -9.91 4.18 0.89
CA LYS A 21 -11.02 4.02 1.83
C LYS A 21 -12.39 4.26 1.20
N ALA A 22 -12.44 5.01 0.10
CA ALA A 22 -13.68 5.27 -0.65
C ALA A 22 -14.10 4.13 -1.57
N LEU A 23 -13.27 3.10 -1.76
CA LEU A 23 -13.61 1.94 -2.60
C LEU A 23 -14.72 1.08 -1.98
N GLU A 24 -15.53 0.46 -2.83
CA GLU A 24 -16.60 -0.43 -2.38
C GLU A 24 -16.05 -1.64 -1.61
N GLY A 25 -16.54 -1.83 -0.38
CA GLY A 25 -16.10 -2.88 0.53
C GLY A 25 -14.74 -2.66 1.19
N ALA A 26 -14.14 -1.48 1.06
CA ALA A 26 -12.90 -1.12 1.74
C ALA A 26 -13.05 -1.26 3.27
N ASN A 27 -14.16 -0.79 3.84
CA ASN A 27 -14.37 -0.88 5.29
C ASN A 27 -14.41 -2.31 5.85
N GLU A 28 -14.69 -3.32 5.02
CA GLU A 28 -14.74 -4.73 5.43
C GLU A 28 -13.43 -5.48 5.14
N ARG A 29 -12.77 -5.14 4.02
CA ARG A 29 -11.68 -5.96 3.45
C ARG A 29 -10.33 -5.23 3.34
N LEU A 30 -10.31 -3.90 3.39
CA LEU A 30 -9.07 -3.13 3.32
C LEU A 30 -8.53 -2.91 4.73
N ARG A 31 -7.28 -3.32 4.96
CA ARG A 31 -6.54 -2.95 6.17
C ARG A 31 -5.29 -2.17 5.78
N LEU A 32 -5.13 -0.99 6.37
CA LEU A 32 -3.96 -0.15 6.15
C LEU A 32 -2.97 -0.40 7.27
N PHE A 33 -1.71 -0.63 6.90
CA PHE A 33 -0.60 -0.77 7.81
C PHE A 33 0.44 0.29 7.49
N GLN A 34 1.03 0.88 8.52
CA GLN A 34 2.17 1.75 8.35
C GLN A 34 3.41 0.87 8.20
N ALA A 35 4.14 1.05 7.10
CA ALA A 35 5.36 0.31 6.80
C ALA A 35 6.32 1.19 5.99
N ASN A 36 7.62 0.95 6.13
CA ASN A 36 8.68 1.66 5.44
C ASN A 36 9.55 0.68 4.66
N LEU A 37 9.78 0.96 3.36
CA LEU A 37 10.53 0.10 2.45
C LEU A 37 11.98 -0.15 2.91
N ILE A 38 12.57 0.81 3.64
CA ILE A 38 13.99 0.77 4.05
C ILE A 38 14.14 0.14 5.45
N GLU A 39 13.07 0.10 6.23
CA GLU A 39 13.11 -0.39 7.61
C GLU A 39 12.85 -1.89 7.67
N GLU A 40 13.82 -2.64 8.18
CA GLU A 40 13.71 -4.09 8.36
C GLU A 40 12.56 -4.43 9.34
N GLY A 41 11.81 -5.50 9.03
CA GLY A 41 10.67 -5.94 9.85
C GLY A 41 9.41 -5.07 9.74
N SER A 42 9.46 -3.94 9.02
CA SER A 42 8.34 -2.99 8.91
C SER A 42 7.10 -3.59 8.24
N PHE A 43 7.25 -4.71 7.52
CA PHE A 43 6.16 -5.40 6.82
C PHE A 43 5.66 -6.66 7.53
N ASP A 44 6.27 -7.08 8.65
CA ASP A 44 5.99 -8.38 9.25
C ASP A 44 4.52 -8.51 9.66
N ALA A 45 3.98 -7.50 10.33
CA ALA A 45 2.57 -7.44 10.72
C ALA A 45 1.60 -7.35 9.54
N ALA A 46 2.05 -6.77 8.41
CA ALA A 46 1.25 -6.58 7.20
C ALA A 46 1.13 -7.87 6.37
N ILE A 47 2.11 -8.76 6.49
CA ILE A 47 2.23 -10.02 5.73
C ILE A 47 1.73 -11.22 6.54
N ASP A 48 1.72 -11.13 7.87
CA ASP A 48 1.25 -12.21 8.73
C ASP A 48 -0.17 -12.67 8.38
N GLY A 49 -0.31 -13.97 8.11
CA GLY A 49 -1.59 -14.58 7.72
C GLY A 49 -2.10 -14.23 6.31
N CYS A 50 -1.29 -13.61 5.44
CA CYS A 50 -1.61 -13.44 4.02
C CYS A 50 -1.31 -14.72 3.23
N ASP A 51 -2.20 -15.08 2.29
CA ASP A 51 -1.98 -16.21 1.38
C ASP A 51 -1.01 -15.89 0.24
N GLY A 52 -0.81 -14.59 -0.04
CA GLY A 52 0.09 -14.08 -1.06
C GLY A 52 0.35 -12.58 -0.89
N VAL A 53 1.47 -12.11 -1.42
CA VAL A 53 1.93 -10.72 -1.29
C VAL A 53 2.21 -10.14 -2.66
N PHE A 54 1.64 -8.97 -2.94
CA PHE A 54 1.97 -8.16 -4.11
C PHE A 54 2.90 -7.02 -3.70
N HIS A 55 4.16 -7.08 -4.12
CA HIS A 55 5.11 -6.00 -3.88
C HIS A 55 5.07 -4.99 -5.02
N THR A 56 4.27 -3.93 -4.86
CA THR A 56 4.13 -2.85 -5.85
C THR A 56 4.91 -1.59 -5.48
N ALA A 57 5.39 -1.49 -4.24
CA ALA A 57 6.08 -0.31 -3.73
C ALA A 57 7.52 -0.26 -4.26
N SER A 58 7.78 0.62 -5.21
CA SER A 58 9.12 0.94 -5.69
C SER A 58 9.26 2.46 -5.82
N PRO A 59 10.35 3.06 -5.32
CA PRO A 59 10.60 4.48 -5.55
C PRO A 59 10.81 4.71 -7.05
N VAL A 60 9.91 5.46 -7.67
CA VAL A 60 10.09 5.93 -9.04
C VAL A 60 10.75 7.29 -8.99
N ILE A 61 12.03 7.36 -9.36
CA ILE A 61 12.76 8.62 -9.53
C ILE A 61 12.61 9.01 -11.00
N LEU A 62 11.88 10.09 -11.26
CA LEU A 62 11.73 10.67 -12.60
C LEU A 62 12.79 11.75 -12.78
N ASP A 63 13.95 11.38 -13.34
CA ASP A 63 14.96 12.34 -13.76
C ASP A 63 14.57 12.91 -15.14
N ASN A 64 14.37 14.22 -15.22
CA ASN A 64 14.00 15.00 -16.42
C ASN A 64 12.64 14.64 -17.05
N TYR A 65 11.58 15.22 -16.48
CA TYR A 65 10.30 15.39 -17.19
C TYR A 65 10.42 16.55 -18.18
N ASN A 66 10.79 16.27 -19.43
CA ASN A 66 10.48 17.20 -20.52
C ASN A 66 9.01 16.98 -20.89
N ASP A 67 8.16 17.92 -20.52
CA ASP A 67 6.78 18.01 -20.99
C ASP A 67 6.81 18.19 -22.52
N PRO A 68 6.42 17.18 -23.33
CA PRO A 68 6.33 17.37 -24.76
C PRO A 68 4.97 18.02 -25.06
N GLN A 69 4.94 19.35 -25.04
CA GLN A 69 3.91 20.15 -25.70
C GLN A 69 4.16 20.25 -27.20
#